data_AF-A0A1A8MKT2-F1
#
_entry.id   AF-A0A1A8MKT2-F1
#
_cell.length_a   1.000
_cell.length_b   1.000
_cell.length_c   1.000
_cell.angle_alpha   90.00
_cell.angle_beta   90.00
_cell.angle_gamma   90.00
#
_symmetry.space_group_name_H-M   'P 1'
#
loop_
_entity.id
_entity.type
_entity.pdbx_description
1 polymer ?
#
loop_
_entity_poly.entity_id
_entity_poly.type
_entity_poly.pdbx_seq_one_letter_code
_entity_poly.pdbx_strand_id
1 'polypeptide(L)'
;EDTFPPTRKMAAPLLEKLSESLGSPEPAVRLLLSILIGYPFALVYRWFLFYQPAPVIHLFHIFSGLALAAFNFAGPQLYHSVLCVFVQFLMLRLMGRTVTAVLSSFTFQMVYLLLGYYYTATEEYDIKWTMPHCVLTLKLIGLSFDFYDGGKEATQLSEEQKKSALTSVPSLLEVFGFSYFYGGFLVGPQFTLRSYQSLVARELTDCPGKPPSSVIPAMKRFALGFLCLVIYAIFSPSYPDSYYLTDEYEAQPFWYRCVFILLWGKVILYKYVSCWVIAEGVCILSGLGYNGVVDGKHQWDACANMKVWLFETTPLFGGTIASFNINTNAWAARHVFKRLKFLGNKTTSHVATLFFLTIWHGLHSGYILCFTMEFLIITVERQAQALVRDSPMLTKMVNSHLYPIIYVVQQFIHWLFMGYPLVPFCLFTYDKWLQVYSSVYFCGHLFFLVAYLVMPFLRKALVPKKERSEKKQH
;
A
#
# COMPACT_ATOMS: atom_id res chain seq x y z
N GLU A 1 28.11 38.90 3.89
CA GLU A 1 29.03 37.77 3.64
C GLU A 1 28.93 36.82 4.81
N ASP A 2 28.40 35.63 4.57
CA ASP A 2 28.70 34.38 5.30
C ASP A 2 27.91 33.27 4.61
N THR A 3 28.40 32.94 3.42
CA THR A 3 27.99 31.78 2.64
C THR A 3 28.58 30.53 3.29
N PHE A 4 27.79 29.82 4.09
CA PHE A 4 28.08 28.42 4.35
C PHE A 4 27.96 27.66 3.01
N PRO A 5 29.01 26.93 2.58
CA PRO A 5 28.96 26.22 1.32
C PRO A 5 27.90 25.10 1.42
N PRO A 6 27.19 24.78 0.31
CA PRO A 6 26.32 23.63 0.30
C PRO A 6 27.19 22.40 0.55
N THR A 7 26.86 21.65 1.61
CA THR A 7 27.46 20.34 1.89
C THR A 7 27.26 19.45 0.68
N ARG A 8 28.29 19.36 -0.16
CA ARG A 8 28.44 18.39 -1.24
C ARG A 8 28.43 17.01 -0.57
N LYS A 9 27.26 16.38 -0.50
CA LYS A 9 27.15 14.98 -0.09
C LYS A 9 28.03 14.20 -1.06
N MET A 10 29.13 13.64 -0.56
CA MET A 10 29.93 12.69 -1.31
C MET A 10 29.06 11.44 -1.53
N ALA A 11 28.27 11.43 -2.59
CA ALA A 11 27.89 10.16 -3.19
C ALA A 11 29.20 9.50 -3.65
N ALA A 12 29.34 8.20 -3.42
CA ALA A 12 30.49 7.49 -3.95
C ALA A 12 30.49 7.68 -5.49
N PRO A 13 31.62 8.00 -6.14
CA PRO A 13 31.68 8.23 -7.59
C PRO A 13 31.08 7.11 -8.45
N LEU A 14 30.93 5.91 -7.87
CA LEU A 14 30.25 4.76 -8.47
C LEU A 14 28.72 4.91 -8.52
N LEU A 15 28.09 5.45 -7.47
CA LEU A 15 26.63 5.65 -7.40
C LEU A 15 26.18 6.74 -8.36
N GLU A 16 26.94 7.84 -8.47
CA GLU A 16 26.69 8.91 -9.43
C GLU A 16 26.75 8.36 -10.87
N LYS A 17 27.82 7.64 -11.22
CA LYS A 17 27.95 7.00 -12.54
C LYS A 17 26.82 6.00 -12.85
N LEU A 18 26.39 5.23 -11.86
CA LEU A 18 25.28 4.27 -12.02
C LEU A 18 23.94 5.00 -12.21
N SER A 19 23.71 6.08 -11.46
CA SER A 19 22.54 6.95 -11.59
C SER A 19 22.46 7.59 -12.98
N GLU A 20 23.58 8.14 -13.47
CA GLU A 20 23.70 8.72 -14.82
C GLU A 20 23.45 7.67 -15.91
N SER A 21 24.07 6.49 -15.81
CA SER A 21 23.90 5.41 -16.79
C SER A 21 22.48 4.85 -16.85
N LEU A 22 21.73 4.92 -15.74
CA LEU A 22 20.35 4.43 -15.67
C LEU A 22 19.33 5.55 -15.95
N GLY A 23 19.77 6.79 -16.17
CA GLY A 23 18.88 7.95 -16.32
C GLY A 23 17.91 8.11 -15.15
N SER A 24 18.32 7.70 -13.94
CA SER A 24 17.45 7.59 -12.77
C SER A 24 18.05 8.35 -11.59
N PRO A 25 17.27 9.06 -10.76
CA PRO A 25 17.80 9.78 -9.60
C PRO A 25 18.57 8.86 -8.63
N GLU A 26 19.69 9.34 -8.08
CA GLU A 26 20.52 8.57 -7.13
C GLU A 26 19.71 7.97 -5.96
N PRO A 27 18.76 8.67 -5.32
CA PRO A 27 17.94 8.08 -4.25
C PRO A 27 17.12 6.88 -4.70
N ALA A 28 16.65 6.86 -5.96
CA ALA A 28 15.89 5.73 -6.51
C ALA A 28 16.79 4.51 -6.74
N VAL A 29 18.02 4.74 -7.24
CA VAL A 29 19.03 3.68 -7.40
C VAL A 29 19.42 3.09 -6.04
N ARG A 30 19.66 3.93 -5.02
CA ARG A 30 19.97 3.48 -3.66
C ARG A 30 18.84 2.64 -3.07
N LEU A 31 17.59 3.07 -3.26
CA LEU A 31 16.42 2.33 -2.80
C LEU A 31 16.34 0.95 -3.47
N LEU A 32 16.49 0.89 -4.80
CA LEU A 32 16.45 -0.37 -5.55
C LEU A 32 17.54 -1.34 -5.09
N LEU A 33 18.79 -0.87 -4.98
CA LEU A 33 19.91 -1.67 -4.46
C LEU A 33 19.64 -2.19 -3.04
N SER A 34 18.99 -1.37 -2.20
CA SER A 34 18.64 -1.73 -0.83
C SER A 34 17.54 -2.79 -0.72
N ILE A 35 16.61 -2.81 -1.67
CA ILE A 35 15.60 -3.87 -1.75
C ILE A 35 16.28 -5.16 -2.26
N LEU A 36 17.17 -5.05 -3.25
CA LEU A 36 17.90 -6.19 -3.82
C LEU A 36 18.83 -6.87 -2.82
N ILE A 37 19.56 -6.10 -2.00
CA ILE A 37 20.46 -6.64 -0.96
C ILE A 37 19.69 -7.38 0.16
N GLY A 38 18.37 -7.18 0.25
CA GLY A 38 17.49 -7.97 1.10
C GLY A 38 17.55 -9.47 0.79
N TYR A 39 17.77 -9.88 -0.46
CA TYR A 39 17.94 -11.30 -0.83
C TYR A 39 19.21 -11.90 -0.21
N PRO A 40 20.41 -11.31 -0.39
CA PRO A 40 21.61 -11.69 0.37
C PRO A 40 21.39 -11.74 1.89
N PHE A 41 20.72 -10.75 2.49
CA PHE A 41 20.42 -10.80 3.93
C PHE A 41 19.52 -11.98 4.31
N ALA A 42 18.52 -12.30 3.50
CA ALA A 42 17.68 -13.46 3.72
C ALA A 42 18.44 -14.78 3.57
N LEU A 43 19.41 -14.86 2.64
CA LEU A 43 20.30 -16.03 2.51
C LEU A 43 21.26 -16.16 3.70
N VAL A 44 21.84 -15.04 4.16
CA VAL A 44 22.68 -15.02 5.38
C VAL A 44 21.87 -15.49 6.58
N TYR A 45 20.65 -14.98 6.75
CA TYR A 45 19.75 -15.45 7.78
C TYR A 45 19.50 -16.95 7.66
N ARG A 46 19.14 -17.43 6.47
CA ARG A 46 18.82 -18.83 6.18
C ARG A 46 19.98 -19.79 6.49
N TRP A 47 21.21 -19.42 6.11
CA TRP A 47 22.36 -20.32 6.20
C TRP A 47 23.07 -20.27 7.55
N PHE A 48 23.16 -19.08 8.17
CA PHE A 48 23.99 -18.89 9.35
C PHE A 48 23.19 -18.60 10.62
N LEU A 49 22.01 -17.95 10.49
CA LEU A 49 21.27 -17.44 11.65
C LEU A 49 19.98 -18.22 11.96
N PHE A 50 19.52 -19.07 11.04
CA PHE A 50 18.24 -19.78 11.20
C PHE A 50 18.17 -20.58 12.50
N TYR A 51 19.27 -21.21 12.91
CA TYR A 51 19.35 -21.98 14.16
C TYR A 51 19.80 -21.17 15.38
N GLN A 52 20.11 -19.89 15.22
CA GLN A 52 20.62 -19.04 16.31
C GLN A 52 19.49 -18.61 17.27
N PRO A 53 19.83 -18.30 18.53
CA PRO A 53 18.85 -17.82 19.52
C PRO A 53 18.14 -16.53 19.07
N ALA A 54 16.91 -16.33 19.55
CA ALA A 54 16.09 -15.17 19.20
C ALA A 54 16.79 -13.81 19.36
N PRO A 55 17.57 -13.53 20.43
CA PRO A 55 18.30 -12.27 20.56
C PRO A 55 19.27 -11.99 19.40
N VAL A 56 19.96 -13.02 18.89
CA VAL A 56 20.90 -12.89 17.76
C VAL A 56 20.13 -12.54 16.49
N ILE A 57 18.98 -13.17 16.27
CA ILE A 57 18.12 -12.90 15.11
C ILE A 57 17.58 -11.47 15.18
N HIS A 58 17.12 -11.02 16.35
CA HIS A 58 16.66 -9.65 16.52
C HIS A 58 17.77 -8.63 16.24
N LEU A 59 18.98 -8.83 16.80
CA LEU A 59 20.12 -7.96 16.56
C LEU A 59 20.47 -7.90 15.07
N PHE A 60 20.49 -9.04 14.38
CA PHE A 60 20.70 -9.08 12.93
C PHE A 60 19.65 -8.24 12.18
N HIS A 61 18.37 -8.40 12.50
CA HIS A 61 17.30 -7.60 11.91
C HIS A 61 17.49 -6.10 12.18
N ILE A 62 17.87 -5.72 13.41
CA ILE A 62 18.12 -4.32 13.78
C ILE A 62 19.28 -3.73 12.98
N PHE A 63 20.44 -4.40 12.99
CA PHE A 63 21.63 -3.87 12.34
C PHE A 63 21.50 -3.83 10.82
N SER A 64 20.89 -4.86 10.20
CA SER A 64 20.65 -4.86 8.76
C SER A 64 19.66 -3.76 8.35
N GLY A 65 18.55 -3.57 9.07
CA GLY A 65 17.61 -2.48 8.79
C GLY A 65 18.19 -1.10 9.00
N LEU A 66 18.94 -0.88 10.09
CA LEU A 66 19.63 0.38 10.34
C LEU A 66 20.72 0.66 9.30
N ALA A 67 21.45 -0.37 8.84
CA ALA A 67 22.41 -0.22 7.75
C ALA A 67 21.74 0.19 6.44
N LEU A 68 20.59 -0.42 6.09
CA LEU A 68 19.79 0.01 4.94
C LEU A 68 19.29 1.44 5.10
N ALA A 69 18.81 1.81 6.28
CA ALA A 69 18.36 3.17 6.57
C ALA A 69 19.52 4.17 6.38
N ALA A 70 20.69 3.87 6.95
CA ALA A 70 21.89 4.71 6.84
C ALA A 70 22.33 4.86 5.39
N PHE A 71 22.30 3.75 4.65
CA PHE A 71 22.64 3.73 3.22
C PHE A 71 21.66 4.51 2.35
N ASN A 72 20.40 4.70 2.73
CA ASN A 72 19.45 5.50 1.92
C ASN A 72 19.39 6.97 2.33
N PHE A 73 19.43 7.26 3.63
CA PHE A 73 19.09 8.59 4.17
C PHE A 73 20.26 9.31 4.84
N ALA A 74 21.47 8.76 4.75
CA ALA A 74 22.77 9.27 5.25
C ALA A 74 22.72 10.64 5.96
N GLY A 75 22.87 10.63 7.29
CA GLY A 75 22.90 11.82 8.14
C GLY A 75 22.23 11.60 9.51
N PRO A 76 22.01 12.68 10.30
CA PRO A 76 21.37 12.60 11.61
C PRO A 76 19.95 12.03 11.55
N GLN A 77 19.28 12.04 10.38
CA GLN A 77 17.87 11.71 10.13
C GLN A 77 17.41 10.31 10.61
N LEU A 78 18.33 9.37 10.82
CA LEU A 78 17.99 8.04 11.38
C LEU A 78 17.31 8.13 12.75
N TYR A 79 17.66 9.16 13.52
CA TYR A 79 17.10 9.38 14.85
C TYR A 79 15.57 9.46 14.84
N HIS A 80 14.94 9.94 13.77
CA HIS A 80 13.48 10.03 13.68
C HIS A 80 12.83 8.66 13.87
N SER A 81 13.30 7.65 13.15
CA SER A 81 12.79 6.29 13.29
C SER A 81 13.12 5.68 14.64
N VAL A 82 14.37 5.84 15.11
CA VAL A 82 14.84 5.26 16.38
C VAL A 82 14.06 5.83 17.56
N LEU A 83 13.84 7.15 17.57
CA LEU A 83 13.07 7.86 18.57
C LEU A 83 11.63 7.35 18.60
N CYS A 84 10.96 7.27 17.45
CA CYS A 84 9.56 6.81 17.39
C CYS A 84 9.39 5.35 17.87
N VAL A 85 10.34 4.48 17.54
CA VAL A 85 10.36 3.07 18.01
C VAL A 85 10.57 3.01 19.54
N PHE A 86 11.52 3.81 20.05
CA PHE A 86 11.80 3.85 21.49
C PHE A 86 10.63 4.43 22.30
N VAL A 87 10.05 5.54 21.85
CA VAL A 87 8.86 6.15 22.47
C VAL A 87 7.69 5.17 22.43
N GLN A 88 7.49 4.44 21.32
CA GLN A 88 6.45 3.42 21.26
C GLN A 88 6.65 2.33 22.33
N PHE A 89 7.86 1.82 22.49
CA PHE A 89 8.17 0.85 23.54
C PHE A 89 7.85 1.39 24.94
N LEU A 90 8.24 2.64 25.23
CA LEU A 90 7.94 3.29 26.51
C LEU A 90 6.43 3.42 26.73
N MET A 91 5.66 3.82 25.72
CA MET A 91 4.19 3.89 25.82
C MET A 91 3.58 2.54 26.19
N LEU A 92 3.99 1.45 25.51
CA LEU A 92 3.48 0.10 25.81
C LEU A 92 3.84 -0.33 27.23
N ARG A 93 5.05 -0.02 27.71
CA ARG A 93 5.55 -0.45 29.01
C ARG A 93 5.00 0.37 30.17
N LEU A 94 4.86 1.68 30.00
CA LEU A 94 4.45 2.61 31.06
C LEU A 94 2.94 2.78 31.16
N MET A 95 2.23 2.76 30.02
CA MET A 95 0.78 3.01 29.97
C MET A 95 -0.05 1.71 29.90
N GLY A 96 0.59 0.57 29.65
CA GLY A 96 -0.04 -0.75 29.62
C GLY A 96 -1.13 -0.88 28.55
N ARG A 97 -2.09 -1.77 28.80
CA ARG A 97 -3.20 -2.08 27.88
C ARG A 97 -4.39 -1.13 28.04
N THR A 98 -4.13 0.16 27.92
CA THR A 98 -5.17 1.18 28.10
C THR A 98 -5.58 1.80 26.77
N VAL A 99 -6.82 2.31 26.70
CA VAL A 99 -7.27 3.12 25.57
C VAL A 99 -6.39 4.37 25.43
N THR A 100 -5.94 4.93 26.55
CA THR A 100 -4.99 6.04 26.58
C THR A 100 -3.68 5.70 25.87
N ALA A 101 -3.11 4.51 26.07
CA ALA A 101 -1.90 4.08 25.37
C ALA A 101 -2.09 4.05 23.85
N VAL A 102 -3.23 3.52 23.39
CA VAL A 102 -3.59 3.45 21.97
C VAL A 102 -3.75 4.86 21.38
N LEU A 103 -4.50 5.74 22.05
CA LEU A 103 -4.72 7.10 21.58
C LEU A 103 -3.42 7.92 21.56
N SER A 104 -2.61 7.82 22.62
CA SER A 104 -1.31 8.50 22.69
C SER A 104 -0.34 8.00 21.62
N SER A 105 -0.30 6.69 21.37
CA SER A 105 0.49 6.12 20.27
C SER A 105 -0.01 6.61 18.92
N PHE A 106 -1.31 6.53 18.66
CA PHE A 106 -1.91 7.02 17.42
C PHE A 106 -1.59 8.49 17.16
N THR A 107 -1.86 9.36 18.14
CA THR A 107 -1.63 10.80 18.03
C THR A 107 -0.15 11.11 17.85
N PHE A 108 0.74 10.54 18.68
CA PHE A 108 2.18 10.80 18.57
C PHE A 108 2.74 10.38 17.22
N GLN A 109 2.47 9.15 16.78
CA GLN A 109 3.03 8.62 15.53
C GLN A 109 2.49 9.36 14.31
N MET A 110 1.21 9.73 14.29
CA MET A 110 0.63 10.53 13.21
C MET A 110 1.17 11.96 13.20
N VAL A 111 1.19 12.65 14.35
CA VAL A 111 1.70 14.03 14.44
C VAL A 111 3.18 14.08 14.03
N TYR A 112 3.99 13.12 14.47
CA TYR A 112 5.41 13.06 14.11
C TYR A 112 5.61 12.86 12.60
N LEU A 113 4.82 11.98 11.98
CA LEU A 113 4.83 11.78 10.52
C LEU A 113 4.42 13.06 9.77
N LEU A 114 3.34 13.71 10.20
CA LEU A 114 2.83 14.94 9.57
C LEU A 114 3.81 16.11 9.71
N LEU A 115 4.48 16.25 10.86
CA LEU A 115 5.57 17.21 11.01
C LEU A 115 6.73 16.87 10.08
N GLY A 116 7.06 15.58 9.96
CA GLY A 116 8.04 15.10 8.98
C GLY A 116 7.69 15.54 7.56
N TYR A 117 6.44 15.36 7.14
CA TYR A 117 5.96 15.86 5.85
C TYR A 117 6.03 17.39 5.77
N TYR A 118 5.56 18.12 6.77
CA TYR A 118 5.60 19.58 6.76
C TYR A 118 7.01 20.15 6.53
N TYR A 119 8.02 19.57 7.18
CA TYR A 119 9.40 20.04 7.06
C TYR A 119 10.16 19.51 5.85
N THR A 120 9.67 18.44 5.21
CA THR A 120 10.42 17.75 4.16
C THR A 120 9.68 17.59 2.84
N ALA A 121 8.39 17.89 2.76
CA ALA A 121 7.62 17.81 1.53
C ALA A 121 8.15 18.82 0.49
N THR A 122 8.13 18.38 -0.76
CA THR A 122 8.51 19.13 -1.96
C THR A 122 7.42 18.93 -3.00
N GLU A 123 7.45 19.72 -4.06
CA GLU A 123 6.46 19.62 -5.14
C GLU A 123 6.76 18.49 -6.14
N GLU A 124 7.79 17.68 -5.87
CA GLU A 124 8.24 16.54 -6.66
C GLU A 124 8.39 15.31 -5.76
N TYR A 125 8.37 14.11 -6.37
CA TYR A 125 8.43 12.87 -5.61
C TYR A 125 9.88 12.62 -5.15
N ASP A 126 10.15 12.95 -3.89
CA ASP A 126 11.45 12.71 -3.28
C ASP A 126 11.46 11.48 -2.37
N ILE A 127 12.53 10.68 -2.51
CA ILE A 127 12.78 9.55 -1.61
C ILE A 127 13.51 10.06 -0.37
N LYS A 128 12.73 10.37 0.66
CA LYS A 128 13.19 10.90 1.96
C LYS A 128 12.96 9.92 3.10
N TRP A 129 13.51 10.21 4.28
CA TRP A 129 13.33 9.37 5.46
C TRP A 129 11.85 9.16 5.85
N THR A 130 10.97 10.08 5.46
CA THR A 130 9.52 9.99 5.67
C THR A 130 8.85 8.86 4.89
N MET A 131 9.47 8.39 3.79
CA MET A 131 8.95 7.29 2.97
C MET A 131 8.89 5.95 3.73
N PRO A 132 9.99 5.41 4.30
CA PRO A 132 9.88 4.24 5.17
C PRO A 132 9.21 4.57 6.50
N HIS A 133 9.25 5.84 6.94
CA HIS A 133 8.62 6.23 8.20
C HIS A 133 7.10 6.11 8.15
N CYS A 134 6.45 6.39 7.01
CA CYS A 134 4.99 6.24 6.91
C CYS A 134 4.55 4.77 7.11
N VAL A 135 5.35 3.81 6.61
CA VAL A 135 5.17 2.38 6.84
C VAL A 135 5.38 2.05 8.33
N LEU A 136 6.44 2.59 8.94
CA LEU A 136 6.75 2.41 10.36
C LEU A 136 5.65 2.98 11.27
N THR A 137 5.09 4.14 10.97
CA THR A 137 3.96 4.76 11.69
C THR A 137 2.80 3.78 11.80
N LEU A 138 2.40 3.14 10.70
CA LEU A 138 1.33 2.13 10.73
C LEU A 138 1.71 0.91 11.58
N LYS A 139 2.96 0.44 11.49
CA LYS A 139 3.45 -0.69 12.31
C LYS A 139 3.37 -0.39 13.80
N LEU A 140 3.79 0.81 14.22
CA LEU A 140 3.81 1.21 15.63
C LEU A 140 2.41 1.47 16.18
N ILE A 141 1.53 2.09 15.39
CA ILE A 141 0.12 2.26 15.75
C ILE A 141 -0.57 0.90 15.86
N GLY A 142 -0.39 0.02 14.87
CA GLY A 142 -0.94 -1.34 14.88
C GLY A 142 -0.48 -2.14 16.09
N LEU A 143 0.80 -2.02 16.45
CA LEU A 143 1.38 -2.65 17.65
C LEU A 143 0.64 -2.23 18.94
N SER A 144 0.27 -0.96 19.09
CA SER A 144 -0.50 -0.51 20.26
C SER A 144 -1.90 -1.13 20.32
N PHE A 145 -2.57 -1.24 19.17
CA PHE A 145 -3.88 -1.87 19.07
C PHE A 145 -3.83 -3.37 19.35
N ASP A 146 -2.83 -4.07 18.79
CA ASP A 146 -2.63 -5.50 18.99
C ASP A 146 -2.30 -5.83 20.45
N PHE A 147 -1.53 -4.97 21.13
CA PHE A 147 -1.24 -5.11 22.55
C PHE A 147 -2.45 -4.83 23.45
N TYR A 148 -3.26 -3.81 23.09
CA TYR A 148 -4.52 -3.52 23.78
C TYR A 148 -5.52 -4.68 23.66
N ASP A 149 -5.68 -5.22 22.45
CA ASP A 149 -6.60 -6.33 22.22
C ASP A 149 -6.15 -7.63 22.91
N GLY A 150 -4.84 -7.84 23.08
CA GLY A 150 -4.30 -8.98 23.85
C GLY A 150 -4.61 -8.97 25.35
N GLY A 151 -5.27 -7.92 25.87
CA GLY A 151 -5.82 -7.87 27.23
C GLY A 151 -7.30 -8.26 27.34
N LYS A 152 -7.97 -8.54 26.22
CA LYS A 152 -9.39 -8.90 26.19
C LYS A 152 -9.58 -10.41 26.16
N GLU A 153 -10.76 -10.84 26.59
CA GLU A 153 -11.19 -12.23 26.47
C GLU A 153 -11.28 -12.65 25.00
N ALA A 154 -10.88 -13.88 24.70
CA ALA A 154 -10.85 -14.40 23.32
C ALA A 154 -12.24 -14.38 22.65
N THR A 155 -13.32 -14.47 23.42
CA THR A 155 -14.71 -14.38 22.93
C THR A 155 -15.10 -13.00 22.42
N GLN A 156 -14.39 -11.95 22.84
CA GLN A 156 -14.62 -10.56 22.42
C GLN A 156 -13.82 -10.18 21.18
N LEU A 157 -12.84 -11.01 20.79
CA LEU A 157 -11.95 -10.77 19.66
C LEU A 157 -12.50 -11.41 18.40
N SER A 158 -12.43 -10.69 17.28
CA SER A 158 -12.60 -11.29 15.96
C SER A 158 -11.45 -12.26 15.66
N GLU A 159 -11.67 -13.22 14.75
CA GLU A 159 -10.64 -14.16 14.31
C GLU A 159 -9.36 -13.47 13.81
N GLU A 160 -9.50 -12.29 13.22
CA GLU A 160 -8.37 -11.51 12.76
C GLU A 160 -7.57 -10.89 13.91
N GLN A 161 -8.25 -10.37 14.95
CA GLN A 161 -7.60 -9.84 16.15
C GLN A 161 -6.91 -10.95 16.96
N LYS A 162 -7.51 -12.14 17.04
CA LYS A 162 -6.88 -13.30 17.72
C LYS A 162 -5.50 -13.64 17.13
N LYS A 163 -5.33 -13.47 15.82
CA LYS A 163 -4.07 -13.76 15.12
C LYS A 163 -2.98 -12.72 15.39
N SER A 164 -3.34 -11.48 15.76
CA SER A 164 -2.38 -10.39 15.97
C SER A 164 -2.19 -10.02 17.45
N ALA A 165 -3.13 -10.39 18.32
CA ALA A 165 -3.16 -10.04 19.73
C ALA A 165 -1.86 -10.42 20.47
N LEU A 166 -1.36 -9.49 21.28
CA LEU A 166 -0.14 -9.67 22.08
C LEU A 166 -0.46 -9.84 23.57
N THR A 167 -0.30 -11.07 24.05
CA THR A 167 -0.62 -11.47 25.44
C THR A 167 0.47 -11.10 26.46
N SER A 168 1.63 -10.62 26.02
CA SER A 168 2.69 -10.10 26.87
C SER A 168 3.22 -8.75 26.34
N VAL A 169 3.85 -7.98 27.22
CA VAL A 169 4.56 -6.75 26.82
C VAL A 169 5.79 -7.17 26.02
N PRO A 170 5.98 -6.69 24.78
CA PRO A 170 7.15 -7.03 23.99
C PRO A 170 8.41 -6.37 24.55
N SER A 171 9.54 -7.07 24.46
CA SER A 171 10.84 -6.54 24.82
C SER A 171 11.29 -5.44 23.86
N LEU A 172 12.21 -4.56 24.32
CA LEU A 172 12.80 -3.53 23.47
C LEU A 172 13.42 -4.12 22.20
N LEU A 173 14.07 -5.26 22.35
CA LEU A 173 14.75 -5.96 21.26
C LEU A 173 13.77 -6.51 20.22
N GLU A 174 12.61 -7.02 20.64
CA GLU A 174 11.54 -7.44 19.73
C GLU A 174 10.94 -6.27 18.96
N VAL A 175 10.65 -5.15 19.65
CA VAL A 175 10.07 -3.96 18.99
C VAL A 175 11.04 -3.40 17.96
N PHE A 176 12.33 -3.24 18.30
CA PHE A 176 13.35 -2.79 17.36
C PHE A 176 13.56 -3.79 16.21
N GLY A 177 13.66 -5.08 16.51
CA GLY A 177 13.83 -6.12 15.48
C GLY A 177 12.65 -6.21 14.52
N PHE A 178 11.43 -6.01 15.01
CA PHE A 178 10.22 -5.92 14.20
C PHE A 178 10.22 -4.68 13.31
N SER A 179 10.55 -3.52 13.87
CA SER A 179 10.56 -2.25 13.16
C SER A 179 11.61 -2.22 12.06
N TYR A 180 12.81 -2.74 12.32
CA TYR A 180 13.96 -2.71 11.41
C TYR A 180 14.16 -4.00 10.60
N PHE A 181 13.22 -4.94 10.60
CA PHE A 181 13.32 -6.11 9.73
C PHE A 181 13.57 -5.70 8.27
N TYR A 182 14.74 -6.09 7.73
CA TYR A 182 15.27 -5.63 6.44
C TYR A 182 14.32 -5.86 5.27
N GLY A 183 13.52 -6.94 5.31
CA GLY A 183 12.57 -7.26 4.24
C GLY A 183 11.35 -6.36 4.17
N GLY A 184 11.03 -5.62 5.24
CA GLY A 184 9.82 -4.79 5.33
C GLY A 184 10.03 -3.36 5.83
N PHE A 185 11.27 -2.96 6.11
CA PHE A 185 11.58 -1.63 6.65
C PHE A 185 11.40 -0.50 5.62
N LEU A 186 11.89 -0.68 4.38
CA LEU A 186 11.96 0.42 3.41
C LEU A 186 10.62 0.72 2.74
N VAL A 187 10.00 -0.27 2.11
CA VAL A 187 8.81 -0.08 1.26
C VAL A 187 7.59 -0.88 1.74
N GLY A 188 7.66 -1.45 2.95
CA GLY A 188 6.76 -2.50 3.41
C GLY A 188 7.18 -3.89 2.88
N PRO A 189 6.34 -4.92 3.07
CA PRO A 189 4.92 -4.88 3.39
C PRO A 189 4.60 -4.64 4.88
N GLN A 190 3.32 -4.36 5.17
CA GLN A 190 2.79 -4.30 6.53
C GLN A 190 2.60 -5.72 7.11
N PHE A 191 3.04 -5.93 8.35
CA PHE A 191 2.82 -7.18 9.10
C PHE A 191 2.79 -6.88 10.60
N THR A 192 2.30 -7.83 11.40
CA THR A 192 2.12 -7.66 12.85
C THR A 192 3.37 -8.08 13.61
N LEU A 193 3.54 -7.58 14.84
CA LEU A 193 4.62 -8.07 15.71
C LEU A 193 4.47 -9.57 16.02
N ARG A 194 3.24 -10.08 16.09
CA ARG A 194 2.99 -11.52 16.27
C ARG A 194 3.55 -12.35 15.11
N SER A 195 3.34 -11.92 13.88
CA SER A 195 3.93 -12.56 12.69
C SER A 195 5.47 -12.54 12.74
N TYR A 196 6.06 -11.45 13.22
CA TYR A 196 7.50 -11.35 13.42
C TYR A 196 8.00 -12.29 14.53
N GLN A 197 7.29 -12.39 15.65
CA GLN A 197 7.61 -13.35 16.71
C GLN A 197 7.58 -14.79 16.19
N SER A 198 6.57 -15.15 15.39
CA SER A 198 6.47 -16.47 14.76
C SER A 198 7.60 -16.73 13.74
N LEU A 199 8.08 -15.70 13.02
CA LEU A 199 9.27 -15.81 12.18
C LEU A 199 10.50 -16.18 13.01
N VAL A 200 10.75 -15.44 14.09
CA VAL A 200 11.92 -15.65 14.96
C VAL A 200 11.84 -16.97 15.73
N ALA A 201 10.63 -17.39 16.10
CA ALA A 201 10.32 -18.68 16.69
C ALA A 201 10.35 -19.84 15.67
N ARG A 202 10.53 -19.55 14.37
CA ARG A 202 10.63 -20.53 13.27
C ARG A 202 9.34 -21.33 13.05
N GLU A 203 8.20 -20.74 13.39
CA GLU A 203 6.87 -21.33 13.25
C GLU A 203 6.31 -21.18 11.82
N LEU A 204 6.83 -20.20 11.07
CA LEU A 204 6.40 -19.89 9.70
C LEU A 204 7.12 -20.79 8.68
N THR A 205 6.78 -22.07 8.63
CA THR A 205 7.45 -23.05 7.76
C THR A 205 6.51 -24.14 7.22
N ASP A 206 6.81 -24.61 6.02
CA ASP A 206 6.29 -25.83 5.40
C ASP A 206 7.03 -27.09 5.85
N CYS A 207 8.26 -26.95 6.36
CA CYS A 207 9.10 -28.03 6.84
C CYS A 207 9.61 -27.75 8.27
N PRO A 208 8.92 -28.26 9.30
CA PRO A 208 9.29 -28.01 10.70
C PRO A 208 10.75 -28.38 11.01
N GLY A 209 11.44 -27.49 11.73
CA GLY A 209 12.84 -27.69 12.14
C GLY A 209 13.88 -27.46 11.04
N LYS A 210 13.47 -27.14 9.82
CA LYS A 210 14.38 -26.80 8.70
C LYS A 210 14.03 -25.42 8.12
N PRO A 211 14.98 -24.77 7.43
CA PRO A 211 14.68 -23.55 6.70
C PRO A 211 13.56 -23.77 5.67
N PRO A 212 12.51 -22.93 5.63
CA PRO A 212 11.33 -23.15 4.80
C PRO A 212 11.66 -23.31 3.30
N SER A 213 10.87 -24.02 2.51
CA SER A 213 11.11 -24.23 1.07
C SER A 213 10.70 -23.00 0.23
N SER A 214 11.22 -21.84 0.61
CA SER A 214 10.80 -20.52 0.14
C SER A 214 11.57 -19.98 -1.06
N VAL A 215 12.67 -20.63 -1.46
CA VAL A 215 13.56 -20.12 -2.54
C VAL A 215 12.82 -19.98 -3.87
N ILE A 216 12.12 -21.02 -4.33
CA ILE A 216 11.40 -20.96 -5.61
C ILE A 216 10.27 -19.91 -5.57
N PRO A 217 9.38 -19.88 -4.54
CA PRO A 217 8.41 -18.80 -4.40
C PRO A 217 9.03 -17.40 -4.39
N ALA A 218 10.13 -17.20 -3.68
CA ALA A 218 10.83 -15.91 -3.62
C ALA A 218 11.40 -15.49 -4.99
N MET A 219 12.00 -16.42 -5.74
CA MET A 219 12.54 -16.14 -7.07
C MET A 219 11.45 -15.89 -8.11
N LYS A 220 10.26 -16.49 -7.96
CA LYS A 220 9.09 -16.15 -8.80
C LYS A 220 8.65 -14.70 -8.58
N ARG A 221 8.62 -14.24 -7.33
CA ARG A 221 8.33 -12.82 -7.02
C ARG A 221 9.44 -11.92 -7.55
N PHE A 222 10.72 -12.29 -7.37
CA PHE A 222 11.85 -11.55 -7.94
C PHE A 222 11.68 -11.34 -9.45
N ALA A 223 11.47 -12.43 -10.21
CA ALA A 223 11.36 -12.38 -11.67
C ALA A 223 10.17 -11.53 -12.12
N LEU A 224 9.03 -11.62 -11.44
CA LEU A 224 7.85 -10.81 -11.75
C LEU A 224 8.10 -9.32 -11.45
N GLY A 225 8.71 -9.00 -10.31
CA GLY A 225 9.02 -7.61 -9.95
C GLY A 225 10.08 -7.00 -10.88
N PHE A 226 11.07 -7.80 -11.29
CA PHE A 226 12.05 -7.41 -12.29
C PHE A 226 11.42 -7.17 -13.66
N LEU A 227 10.47 -8.01 -14.09
CA LEU A 227 9.71 -7.78 -15.32
C LEU A 227 8.94 -6.44 -15.26
N CYS A 228 8.26 -6.15 -14.15
CA CYS A 228 7.61 -4.85 -13.97
C CYS A 228 8.60 -3.68 -14.03
N LEU A 229 9.81 -3.83 -13.47
CA LEU A 229 10.86 -2.83 -13.54
C LEU A 229 11.35 -2.61 -14.98
N VAL A 230 11.53 -3.68 -15.76
CA VAL A 230 11.91 -3.59 -17.17
C VAL A 230 10.84 -2.87 -17.98
N ILE A 231 9.56 -3.20 -17.78
CA ILE A 231 8.44 -2.51 -18.43
C ILE A 231 8.48 -1.01 -18.05
N TYR A 232 8.62 -0.68 -16.77
CA TYR A 232 8.74 0.72 -16.34
C TYR A 232 9.93 1.45 -17.01
N ALA A 233 11.10 0.83 -17.03
CA ALA A 233 12.31 1.44 -17.62
C ALA A 233 12.16 1.71 -19.12
N ILE A 234 11.46 0.82 -19.86
CA ILE A 234 11.23 0.99 -21.30
C ILE A 234 10.20 2.09 -21.58
N PHE A 235 9.08 2.13 -20.84
CA PHE A 235 7.96 3.01 -21.17
C PHE A 235 7.98 4.35 -20.44
N SER A 236 8.58 4.46 -19.25
CA SER A 236 8.56 5.71 -18.47
C SER A 236 9.13 6.94 -19.20
N PRO A 237 10.17 6.84 -20.06
CA PRO A 237 10.64 8.00 -20.82
C PRO A 237 9.61 8.57 -21.80
N SER A 238 8.65 7.75 -22.26
CA SER A 238 7.57 8.17 -23.17
C SER A 238 6.36 8.74 -22.44
N TYR A 239 6.26 8.55 -21.13
CA TYR A 239 5.16 9.06 -20.30
C TYR A 239 5.69 9.83 -19.08
N PRO A 240 6.49 10.90 -19.26
CA PRO A 240 6.99 11.69 -18.14
C PRO A 240 5.88 12.57 -17.55
N ASP A 241 5.93 12.78 -16.23
CA ASP A 241 4.96 13.62 -15.50
C ASP A 241 4.96 15.07 -16.04
N SER A 242 6.11 15.56 -16.49
CA SER A 242 6.27 16.92 -17.01
C SER A 242 5.50 17.17 -18.32
N TYR A 243 5.20 16.14 -19.11
CA TYR A 243 4.48 16.31 -20.38
C TYR A 243 3.10 16.92 -20.18
N TYR A 244 2.43 16.59 -19.07
CA TYR A 244 1.13 17.14 -18.71
C TYR A 244 1.08 18.67 -18.63
N LEU A 245 2.22 19.29 -18.33
CA LEU A 245 2.35 20.72 -18.10
C LEU A 245 2.88 21.47 -19.34
N THR A 246 2.94 20.80 -20.50
CA THR A 246 3.43 21.39 -21.76
C THR A 246 2.28 21.89 -22.62
N ASP A 247 2.54 22.96 -23.38
CA ASP A 247 1.63 23.45 -24.43
C ASP A 247 1.36 22.39 -25.50
N GLU A 248 2.31 21.49 -25.73
CA GLU A 248 2.17 20.37 -26.65
C GLU A 248 1.04 19.43 -26.20
N TYR A 249 1.03 19.01 -24.93
CA TYR A 249 -0.05 18.19 -24.38
C TYR A 249 -1.40 18.91 -24.44
N GLU A 250 -1.41 20.21 -24.13
CA GLU A 250 -2.64 21.01 -24.17
C GLU A 250 -3.24 21.10 -25.57
N ALA A 251 -2.40 21.22 -26.61
CA ALA A 251 -2.80 21.28 -28.00
C ALA A 251 -3.37 19.94 -28.55
N GLN A 252 -3.17 18.83 -27.85
CA GLN A 252 -3.67 17.53 -28.29
C GLN A 252 -5.20 17.43 -28.19
N PRO A 253 -5.85 16.66 -29.10
CA PRO A 253 -7.29 16.45 -29.04
C PRO A 253 -7.69 15.74 -27.74
N PHE A 254 -8.93 15.97 -27.31
CA PHE A 254 -9.47 15.42 -26.05
C PHE A 254 -9.26 13.91 -25.89
N TRP A 255 -9.50 13.12 -26.95
CA TRP A 255 -9.33 11.67 -26.89
C TRP A 255 -7.89 11.26 -26.59
N TYR A 256 -6.90 11.99 -27.13
CA TYR A 256 -5.49 11.72 -26.91
C TYR A 256 -5.13 12.00 -25.46
N ARG A 257 -5.57 13.14 -24.92
CA ARG A 257 -5.34 13.51 -23.51
C ARG A 257 -5.90 12.47 -22.54
N CYS A 258 -7.08 11.90 -22.82
CA CYS A 258 -7.64 10.79 -22.04
C CYS A 258 -6.83 9.48 -22.18
N VAL A 259 -6.47 9.08 -23.40
CA VAL A 259 -5.66 7.87 -23.61
C VAL A 259 -4.28 8.00 -22.98
N PHE A 260 -3.69 9.20 -22.98
CA PHE A 260 -2.44 9.48 -22.30
C PHE A 260 -2.58 9.25 -20.79
N ILE A 261 -3.63 9.76 -20.14
CA ILE A 261 -3.90 9.51 -18.70
C ILE A 261 -3.97 8.00 -18.38
N LEU A 262 -4.64 7.24 -19.24
CA LEU A 262 -4.75 5.79 -19.11
C LEU A 262 -3.38 5.12 -19.15
N LEU A 263 -2.58 5.39 -20.19
CA LEU A 263 -1.29 4.76 -20.41
C LEU A 263 -0.25 5.21 -19.38
N TRP A 264 -0.20 6.52 -19.10
CA TRP A 264 0.64 7.10 -18.06
C TRP A 264 0.34 6.46 -16.70
N GLY A 265 -0.94 6.34 -16.30
CA GLY A 265 -1.33 5.74 -15.02
C GLY A 265 -0.85 4.30 -14.86
N LYS A 266 -0.84 3.52 -15.95
CA LYS A 266 -0.28 2.16 -15.97
C LYS A 266 1.23 2.16 -15.78
N VAL A 267 1.94 2.99 -16.54
CA VAL A 267 3.40 3.04 -16.53
C VAL A 267 3.90 3.54 -15.18
N ILE A 268 3.35 4.65 -14.66
CA ILE A 268 3.84 5.29 -13.43
C ILE A 268 3.70 4.39 -12.21
N LEU A 269 2.69 3.52 -12.16
CA LEU A 269 2.50 2.59 -11.05
C LEU A 269 3.52 1.45 -11.03
N TYR A 270 4.11 1.07 -12.16
CA TYR A 270 5.06 -0.05 -12.19
C TYR A 270 6.33 0.20 -11.39
N LYS A 271 6.71 1.45 -11.13
CA LYS A 271 7.82 1.77 -10.21
C LYS A 271 7.53 1.34 -8.76
N TYR A 272 6.29 1.46 -8.31
CA TYR A 272 5.86 1.01 -6.98
C TYR A 272 5.61 -0.50 -6.96
N VAL A 273 4.92 -1.02 -7.99
CA VAL A 273 4.63 -2.45 -8.14
C VAL A 273 5.92 -3.26 -8.12
N SER A 274 6.94 -2.86 -8.89
CA SER A 274 8.23 -3.56 -8.93
C SER A 274 8.88 -3.60 -7.55
N CYS A 275 9.00 -2.46 -6.86
CA CYS A 275 9.58 -2.40 -5.52
C CYS A 275 8.85 -3.30 -4.52
N TRP A 276 7.51 -3.27 -4.49
CA TRP A 276 6.74 -4.12 -3.59
C TRP A 276 6.88 -5.60 -3.92
N VAL A 277 6.77 -5.99 -5.19
CA VAL A 277 6.85 -7.38 -5.61
C VAL A 277 8.23 -7.98 -5.31
N ILE A 278 9.32 -7.20 -5.49
CA ILE A 278 10.67 -7.64 -5.13
C ILE A 278 10.82 -7.76 -3.60
N ALA A 279 10.36 -6.77 -2.83
CA ALA A 279 10.41 -6.82 -1.36
C ALA A 279 9.60 -8.00 -0.76
N GLU A 280 8.49 -8.37 -1.39
CA GLU A 280 7.74 -9.57 -1.03
C GLU A 280 8.58 -10.83 -1.19
N GLY A 281 9.38 -10.94 -2.26
CA GLY A 281 10.28 -12.07 -2.44
C GLY A 281 11.33 -12.17 -1.34
N VAL A 282 11.84 -11.04 -0.83
CA VAL A 282 12.72 -11.00 0.35
C VAL A 282 12.00 -11.54 1.59
N CYS A 283 10.77 -11.09 1.84
CA CYS A 283 9.96 -11.56 2.96
C CYS A 283 9.67 -13.07 2.87
N ILE A 284 9.34 -13.57 1.67
CA ILE A 284 9.15 -15.00 1.42
C ILE A 284 10.43 -15.77 1.70
N LEU A 285 11.58 -15.32 1.18
CA LEU A 285 12.86 -16.01 1.35
C LEU A 285 13.25 -16.14 2.83
N SER A 286 12.95 -15.11 3.63
CA SER A 286 13.16 -15.14 5.09
C SER A 286 12.23 -16.10 5.84
N GLY A 287 11.07 -16.46 5.26
CA GLY A 287 10.01 -17.27 5.88
C GLY A 287 8.76 -16.47 6.27
N LEU A 288 8.86 -15.13 6.40
CA LEU A 288 7.75 -14.27 6.82
C LEU A 288 6.53 -14.32 5.88
N GLY A 289 6.73 -14.70 4.62
CA GLY A 289 5.66 -14.85 3.64
C GLY A 289 4.72 -16.04 3.86
N TYR A 290 5.07 -17.00 4.72
CA TYR A 290 4.29 -18.23 4.90
C TYR A 290 3.03 -18.03 5.75
N ASN A 291 1.91 -18.61 5.32
CA ASN A 291 0.61 -18.52 6.00
C ASN A 291 -0.22 -19.83 5.94
N GLY A 292 0.44 -20.97 5.77
CA GLY A 292 -0.19 -22.29 5.87
C GLY A 292 -0.53 -22.93 4.52
N VAL A 293 -1.58 -23.75 4.50
CA VAL A 293 -1.95 -24.58 3.36
C VAL A 293 -3.40 -24.30 2.97
N VAL A 294 -3.63 -24.08 1.67
CA VAL A 294 -4.96 -23.96 1.07
C VAL A 294 -5.02 -24.91 -0.11
N ASP A 295 -6.05 -25.75 -0.18
CA ASP A 295 -6.26 -26.76 -1.24
C ASP A 295 -5.02 -27.64 -1.48
N GLY A 296 -4.37 -28.07 -0.40
CA GLY A 296 -3.17 -28.92 -0.44
C GLY A 296 -1.89 -28.22 -0.90
N LYS A 297 -1.90 -26.90 -1.11
CA LYS A 297 -0.74 -26.11 -1.53
C LYS A 297 -0.30 -25.13 -0.44
N HIS A 298 1.00 -25.13 -0.14
CA HIS A 298 1.61 -24.15 0.74
C HIS A 298 1.48 -22.73 0.16
N GLN A 299 1.05 -21.80 1.00
CA GLN A 299 0.83 -20.41 0.66
C GLN A 299 1.99 -19.54 1.16
N TRP A 300 2.36 -18.56 0.33
CA TRP A 300 3.51 -17.66 0.53
C TRP A 300 3.12 -16.19 0.34
N ASP A 301 1.84 -15.87 0.49
CA ASP A 301 1.27 -14.56 0.19
C ASP A 301 0.92 -13.74 1.44
N ALA A 302 1.38 -14.15 2.63
CA ALA A 302 1.16 -13.41 3.88
C ALA A 302 1.66 -11.96 3.79
N CYS A 303 2.76 -11.78 3.08
CA CYS A 303 3.41 -10.50 2.85
C CYS A 303 2.99 -9.84 1.52
N ALA A 304 2.04 -10.41 0.76
CA ALA A 304 1.68 -9.89 -0.55
C ALA A 304 1.10 -8.47 -0.46
N ASN A 305 1.71 -7.51 -1.14
CA ASN A 305 1.18 -6.18 -1.39
C ASN A 305 0.57 -6.07 -2.78
N MET A 306 0.96 -6.95 -3.72
CA MET A 306 0.49 -6.88 -5.09
C MET A 306 0.05 -8.24 -5.66
N LYS A 307 -1.21 -8.31 -6.10
CA LYS A 307 -1.73 -9.40 -6.96
C LYS A 307 -1.73 -8.94 -8.42
N VAL A 308 -0.54 -8.92 -9.05
CA VAL A 308 -0.31 -8.35 -10.39
C VAL A 308 -1.32 -8.84 -11.44
N TRP A 309 -1.59 -10.15 -11.49
CA TRP A 309 -2.55 -10.67 -12.47
C TRP A 309 -3.97 -10.11 -12.27
N LEU A 310 -4.45 -10.06 -11.03
CA LEU A 310 -5.77 -9.49 -10.72
C LEU A 310 -5.78 -7.98 -11.01
N PHE A 311 -4.70 -7.28 -10.66
CA PHE A 311 -4.53 -5.85 -10.92
C PHE A 311 -4.61 -5.52 -12.42
N GLU A 312 -4.03 -6.36 -13.29
CA GLU A 312 -4.05 -6.13 -14.74
C GLU A 312 -5.35 -6.55 -15.43
N THR A 313 -6.03 -7.56 -14.90
CA THR A 313 -7.17 -8.21 -15.57
C THR A 313 -8.53 -7.89 -14.96
N THR A 314 -8.59 -7.28 -13.78
CA THR A 314 -9.86 -6.90 -13.19
C THR A 314 -10.48 -5.72 -13.96
N PRO A 315 -11.77 -5.79 -14.32
CA PRO A 315 -12.50 -4.66 -14.90
C PRO A 315 -13.23 -3.85 -13.82
N LEU A 316 -12.91 -4.07 -12.55
CA LEU A 316 -13.59 -3.50 -11.39
C LEU A 316 -12.58 -2.79 -10.48
N PHE A 317 -12.90 -1.57 -10.05
CA PHE A 317 -12.13 -0.77 -9.10
C PHE A 317 -12.00 -1.46 -7.74
N GLY A 318 -13.03 -2.16 -7.27
CA GLY A 318 -12.95 -2.98 -6.07
C GLY A 318 -11.93 -4.12 -6.20
N GLY A 319 -11.75 -4.67 -7.41
CA GLY A 319 -10.69 -5.62 -7.71
C GLY A 319 -9.30 -5.00 -7.64
N THR A 320 -9.15 -3.76 -8.13
CA THR A 320 -7.91 -2.98 -8.01
C THR A 320 -7.53 -2.76 -6.55
N ILE A 321 -8.45 -2.26 -5.72
CA ILE A 321 -8.21 -2.06 -4.28
C ILE A 321 -7.85 -3.38 -3.59
N ALA A 322 -8.50 -4.49 -3.97
CA ALA A 322 -8.21 -5.81 -3.41
C ALA A 322 -6.87 -6.42 -3.89
N SER A 323 -6.23 -5.83 -4.90
CA SER A 323 -5.00 -6.33 -5.53
C SER A 323 -3.79 -5.42 -5.32
N PHE A 324 -4.01 -4.15 -4.96
CA PHE A 324 -2.99 -3.11 -4.79
C PHE A 324 -2.81 -2.76 -3.31
N ASN A 325 -1.55 -2.66 -2.86
CA ASN A 325 -1.18 -2.32 -1.48
C ASN A 325 -1.95 -3.12 -0.40
N ILE A 326 -2.10 -4.43 -0.63
CA ILE A 326 -3.03 -5.31 0.07
C ILE A 326 -2.86 -5.27 1.60
N ASN A 327 -1.63 -5.36 2.12
CA ASN A 327 -1.42 -5.40 3.56
C ASN A 327 -1.68 -4.04 4.23
N THR A 328 -1.48 -2.93 3.54
CA THR A 328 -1.88 -1.60 4.03
C THR A 328 -3.39 -1.44 4.04
N ASN A 329 -4.08 -1.90 3.00
CA ASN A 329 -5.54 -1.93 2.94
C ASN A 329 -6.13 -2.83 4.04
N ALA A 330 -5.52 -3.99 4.30
CA ALA A 330 -5.89 -4.85 5.41
C ALA A 330 -5.64 -4.18 6.77
N TRP A 331 -4.53 -3.45 6.91
CA TRP A 331 -4.24 -2.67 8.11
C TRP A 331 -5.31 -1.60 8.35
N ALA A 332 -5.67 -0.81 7.33
CA ALA A 332 -6.68 0.24 7.44
C ALA A 332 -8.07 -0.35 7.73
N ALA A 333 -8.41 -1.47 7.09
CA ALA A 333 -9.65 -2.20 7.35
C ALA A 333 -9.74 -2.67 8.81
N ARG A 334 -8.65 -3.24 9.36
CA ARG A 334 -8.58 -3.72 10.73
C ARG A 334 -8.62 -2.60 11.77
N HIS A 335 -7.73 -1.62 11.62
CA HIS A 335 -7.43 -0.66 12.69
C HIS A 335 -8.28 0.60 12.63
N VAL A 336 -8.86 0.92 11.47
CA VAL A 336 -9.70 2.11 11.29
C VAL A 336 -11.14 1.68 10.99
N PHE A 337 -11.39 1.09 9.82
CA PHE A 337 -12.75 0.84 9.32
C PHE A 337 -13.59 -0.02 10.27
N LYS A 338 -13.10 -1.21 10.66
CA LYS A 338 -13.85 -2.13 11.53
C LYS A 338 -13.99 -1.60 12.96
N ARG A 339 -13.02 -0.81 13.43
CA ARG A 339 -13.09 -0.19 14.77
C ARG A 339 -14.11 0.94 14.84
N LEU A 340 -14.40 1.60 13.73
CA LEU A 340 -15.45 2.61 13.61
C LEU A 340 -16.87 2.02 13.48
N LYS A 341 -17.05 0.71 13.70
CA LYS A 341 -18.38 0.06 13.64
C LYS A 341 -19.38 0.64 14.65
N PHE A 342 -18.89 1.20 15.76
CA PHE A 342 -19.76 1.84 16.77
C PHE A 342 -20.54 3.05 16.22
N LEU A 343 -20.13 3.64 15.09
CA LEU A 343 -20.85 4.73 14.44
C LEU A 343 -22.17 4.29 13.78
N GLY A 344 -22.43 2.98 13.66
CA GLY A 344 -23.68 2.44 13.11
C GLY A 344 -23.87 2.64 11.60
N ASN A 345 -22.95 3.32 10.90
CA ASN A 345 -23.05 3.63 9.48
C ASN A 345 -21.77 3.24 8.72
N LYS A 346 -21.89 2.26 7.82
CA LYS A 346 -20.79 1.75 6.98
C LYS A 346 -20.16 2.84 6.09
N THR A 347 -20.98 3.76 5.59
CA THR A 347 -20.51 4.89 4.77
C THR A 347 -19.66 5.84 5.59
N THR A 348 -20.07 6.15 6.82
CA THR A 348 -19.28 6.99 7.73
C THR A 348 -17.94 6.34 8.06
N SER A 349 -17.91 5.04 8.36
CA SER A 349 -16.66 4.30 8.57
C SER A 349 -15.76 4.33 7.32
N HIS A 350 -16.35 4.26 6.12
CA HIS A 350 -15.61 4.32 4.85
C HIS A 350 -14.99 5.70 4.64
N VAL A 351 -15.77 6.77 4.77
CA VAL A 351 -15.30 8.17 4.64
C VAL A 351 -14.18 8.45 5.64
N ALA A 352 -14.35 8.06 6.91
CA ALA A 352 -13.32 8.26 7.92
C ALA A 352 -12.03 7.47 7.62
N THR A 353 -12.14 6.27 7.02
CA THR A 353 -10.98 5.48 6.63
C THR A 353 -10.22 6.12 5.46
N LEU A 354 -10.93 6.61 4.44
CA LEU A 354 -10.31 7.31 3.32
C LEU A 354 -9.71 8.65 3.74
N PHE A 355 -10.36 9.36 4.68
CA PHE A 355 -9.81 10.57 5.27
C PHE A 355 -8.52 10.28 6.05
N PHE A 356 -8.49 9.19 6.83
CA PHE A 356 -7.26 8.73 7.47
C PHE A 356 -6.16 8.44 6.44
N LEU A 357 -6.46 7.70 5.37
CA LEU A 357 -5.49 7.39 4.32
C LEU A 357 -4.97 8.65 3.62
N THR A 358 -5.86 9.62 3.39
CA THR A 358 -5.51 10.93 2.83
C THR A 358 -4.44 11.62 3.69
N ILE A 359 -4.69 11.74 4.99
CA ILE A 359 -3.77 12.37 5.94
C ILE A 359 -2.46 11.57 6.06
N TRP A 360 -2.56 10.24 6.10
CA TRP A 360 -1.39 9.36 6.20
C TRP A 360 -0.46 9.47 4.98
N HIS A 361 -1.01 9.70 3.79
CA HIS A 361 -0.21 9.89 2.58
C HIS A 361 0.53 11.24 2.56
N GLY A 362 -0.06 12.29 3.12
CA GLY A 362 0.62 13.57 3.31
C GLY A 362 -0.31 14.79 3.28
N LEU A 363 0.31 15.97 3.12
CA LEU A 363 -0.37 17.26 3.23
C LEU A 363 -0.75 17.89 1.88
N HIS A 364 -0.38 17.25 0.77
CA HIS A 364 -0.65 17.77 -0.57
C HIS A 364 -2.12 17.64 -0.96
N SER A 365 -2.62 18.67 -1.66
CA SER A 365 -4.00 18.73 -2.15
C SER A 365 -4.38 17.53 -3.02
N GLY A 366 -3.41 16.99 -3.76
CA GLY A 366 -3.62 15.88 -4.67
C GLY A 366 -4.10 14.60 -4.01
N TYR A 367 -3.67 14.33 -2.77
CA TYR A 367 -4.13 13.16 -2.01
C TYR A 367 -5.61 13.27 -1.68
N ILE A 368 -6.08 14.46 -1.28
CA ILE A 368 -7.49 14.70 -0.96
C ILE A 368 -8.36 14.39 -2.19
N LEU A 369 -7.93 14.85 -3.37
CA LEU A 369 -8.68 14.66 -4.59
C LEU A 369 -8.70 13.19 -5.05
N CYS A 370 -7.56 12.50 -4.94
CA CYS A 370 -7.46 11.07 -5.24
C CYS A 370 -8.44 10.23 -4.39
N PHE A 371 -8.41 10.38 -3.07
CA PHE A 371 -9.26 9.58 -2.17
C PHE A 371 -10.74 9.99 -2.23
N THR A 372 -11.04 11.24 -2.56
CA THR A 372 -12.43 11.68 -2.83
C THR A 372 -12.97 11.01 -4.09
N MET A 373 -12.16 10.95 -5.16
CA MET A 373 -12.53 10.22 -6.37
C MET A 373 -12.66 8.72 -6.10
N GLU A 374 -11.76 8.11 -5.33
CA GLU A 374 -11.88 6.70 -4.93
C GLU A 374 -13.24 6.44 -4.25
N PHE A 375 -13.65 7.28 -3.29
CA PHE A 375 -14.94 7.16 -2.63
C PHE A 375 -16.11 7.17 -3.62
N LEU A 376 -16.11 8.13 -4.54
CA LEU A 376 -17.17 8.31 -5.54
C LEU A 376 -17.22 7.12 -6.50
N ILE A 377 -16.07 6.72 -7.05
CA ILE A 377 -15.91 5.59 -7.97
C ILE A 377 -16.43 4.29 -7.35
N ILE A 378 -15.99 3.97 -6.13
CA ILE A 378 -16.42 2.74 -5.44
C ILE A 378 -17.91 2.79 -5.08
N THR A 379 -18.45 3.97 -4.78
CA THR A 379 -19.88 4.12 -4.51
C THR A 379 -20.70 3.84 -5.77
N VAL A 380 -20.31 4.41 -6.91
CA VAL A 380 -20.96 4.18 -8.21
C VAL A 380 -20.81 2.72 -8.64
N GLU A 381 -19.62 2.13 -8.52
CA GLU A 381 -19.40 0.73 -8.85
C GLU A 381 -20.32 -0.20 -8.05
N ARG A 382 -20.42 0.01 -6.73
CA ARG A 382 -21.32 -0.80 -5.88
C ARG A 382 -22.79 -0.68 -6.31
N GLN A 383 -23.23 0.52 -6.69
CA GLN A 383 -24.57 0.72 -7.22
C GLN A 383 -24.77 0.03 -8.56
N ALA A 384 -23.81 0.14 -9.48
CA ALA A 384 -23.85 -0.50 -10.79
C ALA A 384 -23.85 -2.03 -10.66
N GLN A 385 -23.02 -2.61 -9.80
CA GLN A 385 -23.02 -4.05 -9.53
C GLN A 385 -24.34 -4.52 -8.91
N ALA A 386 -24.91 -3.75 -7.97
CA ALA A 386 -26.21 -4.05 -7.40
C ALA A 386 -27.31 -3.99 -8.47
N LEU A 387 -27.26 -3.01 -9.37
CA LEU A 387 -28.19 -2.88 -10.50
C LEU A 387 -28.10 -4.06 -11.46
N VAL A 388 -26.88 -4.47 -11.85
CA VAL A 388 -26.65 -5.61 -12.74
C VAL A 388 -27.21 -6.89 -12.11
N ARG A 389 -26.92 -7.13 -10.83
CA ARG A 389 -27.40 -8.30 -10.08
C ARG A 389 -28.93 -8.31 -9.92
N ASP A 390 -29.52 -7.15 -9.62
CA ASP A 390 -30.95 -7.06 -9.32
C ASP A 390 -31.82 -7.00 -10.60
N SER A 391 -31.24 -6.68 -11.77
CA SER A 391 -31.94 -6.64 -13.06
C SER A 391 -31.72 -7.94 -13.87
N PRO A 392 -32.79 -8.74 -14.13
CA PRO A 392 -32.66 -9.96 -14.93
C PRO A 392 -32.13 -9.71 -16.35
N MET A 393 -32.50 -8.57 -16.96
CA MET A 393 -32.02 -8.18 -18.28
C MET A 393 -30.49 -7.98 -18.28
N LEU A 394 -29.98 -7.19 -17.34
CA LEU A 394 -28.54 -6.91 -17.26
C LEU A 394 -27.77 -8.16 -16.84
N THR A 395 -28.29 -8.95 -15.90
CA THR A 395 -27.73 -10.25 -15.54
C THR A 395 -27.64 -11.18 -16.75
N LYS A 396 -28.68 -11.25 -17.60
CA LYS A 396 -28.65 -12.07 -18.82
C LYS A 396 -27.60 -11.55 -19.81
N MET A 397 -27.47 -10.23 -19.94
CA MET A 397 -26.50 -9.60 -20.84
C MET A 397 -25.05 -9.92 -20.43
N VAL A 398 -24.70 -9.79 -19.15
CA VAL A 398 -23.33 -10.09 -18.67
C VAL A 398 -23.00 -11.58 -18.68
N ASN A 399 -24.01 -12.46 -18.72
CA ASN A 399 -23.84 -13.91 -18.87
C ASN A 399 -23.98 -14.40 -20.33
N SER A 400 -24.09 -13.48 -21.29
CA SER A 400 -24.24 -13.83 -22.70
C SER A 400 -22.90 -13.85 -23.44
N HIS A 401 -22.92 -14.30 -24.70
CA HIS A 401 -21.77 -14.22 -25.61
C HIS A 401 -21.26 -12.79 -25.87
N LEU A 402 -22.00 -11.75 -25.44
CA LEU A 402 -21.56 -10.36 -25.53
C LEU A 402 -20.55 -9.98 -24.44
N TYR A 403 -20.37 -10.82 -23.40
CA TYR A 403 -19.49 -10.50 -22.27
C TYR A 403 -18.06 -10.11 -22.66
N PRO A 404 -17.37 -10.75 -23.64
CA PRO A 404 -16.04 -10.31 -24.04
C PRO A 404 -15.98 -8.86 -24.54
N ILE A 405 -17.01 -8.41 -25.27
CA ILE A 405 -17.11 -7.01 -25.73
C ILE A 405 -17.35 -6.08 -24.54
N ILE A 406 -18.27 -6.46 -23.64
CA ILE A 406 -18.55 -5.70 -22.41
C ILE A 406 -17.29 -5.58 -21.57
N TYR A 407 -16.53 -6.67 -21.42
CA TYR A 407 -15.27 -6.71 -20.69
C TYR A 407 -14.24 -5.75 -21.28
N VAL A 408 -14.05 -5.72 -22.60
CA VAL A 408 -13.09 -4.77 -23.24
C VAL A 408 -13.49 -3.32 -22.98
N VAL A 409 -14.77 -2.99 -23.13
CA VAL A 409 -15.28 -1.63 -22.84
C VAL A 409 -15.10 -1.28 -21.37
N GLN A 410 -15.44 -2.21 -20.48
CA GLN A 410 -15.30 -2.04 -19.04
C GLN A 410 -13.84 -1.88 -18.64
N GLN A 411 -12.93 -2.63 -19.28
CA GLN A 411 -11.49 -2.56 -19.02
C GLN A 411 -10.90 -1.22 -19.46
N PHE A 412 -11.33 -0.70 -20.61
CA PHE A 412 -10.91 0.62 -21.07
C PHE A 412 -11.36 1.73 -20.10
N ILE A 413 -12.64 1.72 -19.71
CA ILE A 413 -13.20 2.65 -18.71
C ILE A 413 -12.45 2.52 -17.39
N HIS A 414 -12.21 1.29 -16.96
CA HIS A 414 -11.51 0.98 -15.73
C HIS A 414 -10.08 1.55 -15.72
N TRP A 415 -9.29 1.32 -16.76
CA TRP A 415 -7.92 1.82 -16.82
C TRP A 415 -7.85 3.35 -16.92
N LEU A 416 -8.74 3.98 -17.69
CA LEU A 416 -8.82 5.43 -17.77
C LEU A 416 -9.09 6.05 -16.39
N PHE A 417 -10.09 5.54 -15.69
CA PHE A 417 -10.50 6.07 -14.38
C PHE A 417 -9.72 5.49 -13.21
N MET A 418 -8.77 4.59 -13.47
CA MET A 418 -7.70 4.26 -12.53
C MET A 418 -6.57 5.28 -12.65
N GLY A 419 -6.19 5.67 -13.88
CA GLY A 419 -5.21 6.75 -14.12
C GLY A 419 -5.70 8.13 -13.68
N TYR A 420 -7.00 8.42 -13.85
CA TYR A 420 -7.55 9.76 -13.60
C TYR A 420 -7.36 10.25 -12.14
N PRO A 421 -7.68 9.48 -11.07
CA PRO A 421 -7.41 9.87 -9.69
C PRO A 421 -5.90 9.91 -9.35
N LEU A 422 -5.07 9.19 -10.10
CA LEU A 422 -3.62 9.18 -9.88
C LEU A 422 -2.93 10.46 -10.35
N VAL A 423 -3.50 11.18 -11.31
CA VAL A 423 -2.96 12.47 -11.77
C VAL A 423 -2.73 13.42 -10.59
N PRO A 424 -3.74 13.77 -9.77
CA PRO A 424 -3.51 14.62 -8.60
C PRO A 424 -2.63 13.93 -7.55
N PHE A 425 -2.75 12.61 -7.38
CA PHE A 425 -1.90 11.87 -6.44
C PHE A 425 -0.41 12.02 -6.75
N CYS A 426 -0.01 12.00 -8.03
CA CYS A 426 1.39 12.09 -8.46
C CYS A 426 1.87 13.52 -8.69
N LEU A 427 1.00 14.45 -9.08
CA LEU A 427 1.37 15.85 -9.33
C LEU A 427 1.35 16.72 -8.06
N PHE A 428 0.76 16.22 -6.96
CA PHE A 428 0.73 16.81 -5.61
C PHE A 428 0.00 18.17 -5.47
N THR A 429 0.42 19.20 -6.19
CA THR A 429 0.00 20.59 -6.01
C THR A 429 -1.16 20.97 -6.93
N TYR A 430 -2.01 21.88 -6.44
CA TYR A 430 -3.28 22.21 -7.09
C TYR A 430 -3.11 22.85 -8.45
N ASP A 431 -2.11 23.70 -8.62
CA ASP A 431 -1.75 24.34 -9.87
C ASP A 431 -1.49 23.31 -10.98
N LYS A 432 -0.72 22.25 -10.68
CA LYS A 432 -0.36 21.21 -11.64
C LYS A 432 -1.55 20.33 -12.02
N TRP A 433 -2.23 19.72 -11.05
CA TRP A 433 -3.31 18.79 -11.38
C TRP A 433 -4.57 19.48 -11.90
N LEU A 434 -4.81 20.74 -11.52
CA LEU A 434 -5.95 21.50 -12.02
C LEU A 434 -5.81 21.83 -13.50
N GLN A 435 -4.60 22.13 -13.98
CA GLN A 435 -4.32 22.33 -15.39
C GLN A 435 -4.69 21.07 -16.19
N VAL A 436 -4.24 19.90 -15.74
CA VAL A 436 -4.55 18.63 -16.40
C VAL A 436 -6.05 18.35 -16.41
N TYR A 437 -6.72 18.51 -15.27
CA TYR A 437 -8.16 18.26 -15.17
C TYR A 437 -9.00 19.22 -16.00
N SER A 438 -8.59 20.49 -16.09
CA SER A 438 -9.21 21.48 -16.96
C SER A 438 -9.07 21.10 -18.43
N SER A 439 -7.89 20.60 -18.83
CA SER A 439 -7.64 20.15 -20.21
C SER A 439 -8.55 18.99 -20.63
N VAL A 440 -8.92 18.10 -19.71
CA VAL A 440 -9.89 17.01 -19.93
C VAL A 440 -11.29 17.32 -19.43
N TYR A 441 -11.62 18.61 -19.24
CA TYR A 441 -12.97 19.09 -18.87
C TYR A 441 -13.58 18.38 -17.66
N PHE A 442 -12.74 17.98 -16.68
CA PHE A 442 -13.16 17.23 -15.51
C PHE A 442 -13.97 15.96 -15.83
N CYS A 443 -13.67 15.29 -16.95
CA CYS A 443 -14.48 14.19 -17.48
C CYS A 443 -14.75 13.06 -16.46
N GLY A 444 -13.78 12.72 -15.61
CA GLY A 444 -13.96 11.74 -14.54
C GLY A 444 -14.96 12.19 -13.48
N HIS A 445 -14.87 13.42 -13.01
CA HIS A 445 -15.83 13.98 -12.05
C HIS A 445 -17.23 13.97 -12.64
N LEU A 446 -17.37 14.51 -13.87
CA LEU A 446 -18.66 14.57 -14.55
C LEU A 446 -19.25 13.16 -14.75
N PHE A 447 -18.45 12.22 -15.24
CA PHE A 447 -18.89 10.84 -15.48
C PHE A 447 -19.43 10.18 -14.21
N PHE A 448 -18.66 10.20 -13.11
CA PHE A 448 -19.07 9.52 -11.88
C PHE A 448 -20.17 10.27 -11.11
N LEU A 449 -20.20 11.61 -11.16
CA LEU A 449 -21.31 12.38 -10.57
C LEU A 449 -22.62 12.12 -11.31
N VAL A 450 -22.60 12.17 -12.65
CA VAL A 450 -23.78 11.84 -13.46
C VAL A 450 -24.21 10.40 -13.22
N ALA A 451 -23.27 9.45 -13.22
CA ALA A 451 -23.58 8.06 -12.92
C ALA A 451 -24.24 7.90 -11.54
N TYR A 452 -23.67 8.51 -10.50
CA TYR A 452 -24.23 8.47 -9.14
C TYR A 452 -25.68 8.98 -9.08
N LEU A 453 -25.97 10.10 -9.76
CA LEU A 453 -27.31 10.69 -9.79
C LEU A 453 -28.30 9.87 -10.63
N VAL A 454 -27.84 9.23 -11.71
CA VAL A 454 -28.68 8.47 -12.64
C VAL A 454 -28.98 7.05 -12.15
N MET A 455 -28.08 6.42 -11.37
CA MET A 455 -28.22 5.04 -10.89
C MET A 455 -29.57 4.72 -10.20
N PRO A 456 -30.11 5.56 -9.30
CA PRO A 456 -31.43 5.33 -8.70
C PRO A 456 -32.56 5.25 -9.72
N PHE A 457 -32.52 6.07 -10.78
CA PHE A 457 -33.53 6.08 -11.84
C PHE A 457 -33.42 4.83 -12.72
N LEU A 458 -32.20 4.44 -13.10
CA LEU A 458 -31.95 3.19 -13.83
C LEU A 458 -32.43 1.98 -13.02
N ARG A 459 -32.19 1.97 -11.71
CA ARG A 459 -32.69 0.91 -10.83
C ARG A 459 -34.22 0.84 -10.84
N LYS A 460 -34.90 1.98 -10.76
CA LYS A 460 -36.37 2.02 -10.83
C LYS A 460 -36.92 1.54 -12.18
N ALA A 461 -36.19 1.77 -13.27
CA ALA A 461 -36.60 1.41 -14.63
C ALA A 461 -36.31 -0.06 -14.99
N LEU A 462 -35.15 -0.59 -14.57
CA LEU A 462 -34.62 -1.88 -15.03
C LEU A 462 -34.75 -3.02 -14.02
N VAL A 463 -35.04 -2.72 -12.75
CA VAL A 463 -35.32 -3.74 -11.74
C VAL A 463 -36.84 -3.93 -11.64
N PRO A 464 -37.36 -5.13 -11.92
CA PRO A 464 -38.77 -5.41 -11.77
C PRO A 464 -39.22 -5.06 -10.35
N LYS A 465 -40.33 -4.34 -10.22
CA LYS A 465 -41.00 -4.22 -8.91
C LYS A 465 -41.33 -5.64 -8.49
N LYS A 466 -40.87 -6.07 -7.30
CA LYS A 466 -41.40 -7.29 -6.69
C LYS A 466 -42.91 -7.13 -6.64
N GLU A 467 -43.64 -7.88 -7.45
CA GLU A 467 -45.07 -8.02 -7.24
C GLU A 467 -45.23 -8.53 -5.82
N ARG A 468 -45.97 -7.76 -5.04
CA ARG A 468 -46.41 -8.16 -3.71
C ARG A 468 -47.55 -9.17 -3.91
N SER A 469 -47.29 -10.30 -4.56
CA SER A 469 -48.30 -11.34 -4.75
C SER A 469 -48.46 -12.13 -3.44
N GLU A 470 -49.54 -11.78 -2.73
CA GLU A 470 -50.55 -12.68 -2.14
C GLU A 470 -50.05 -14.08 -1.74
N LYS A 471 -50.07 -14.47 -0.45
CA LYS A 471 -51.29 -14.83 0.27
C LYS A 471 -51.12 -14.63 1.79
N LYS A 472 -51.81 -13.64 2.35
CA LYS A 472 -52.60 -13.87 3.56
C LYS A 472 -53.88 -14.54 3.08
N GLN A 473 -53.88 -15.86 2.93
CA GLN A 473 -55.12 -16.63 2.88
C GLN A 473 -55.42 -17.03 4.32
N HIS A 474 -56.61 -16.59 4.74
CA HIS A 474 -57.41 -16.88 5.93
C HIS A 474 -56.89 -17.88 6.95
#